data_AF-A0A2S0XDF6-F1
#
_entry.id   AF-A0A2S0XDF6-F1
#
_cell.length_a   1.000
_cell.length_b   1.000
_cell.length_c   1.000
_cell.angle_alpha   90.00
_cell.angle_beta   90.00
_cell.angle_gamma   90.00
#
_symmetry.space_group_name_H-M   'P 1'
#
loop_
_entity.id
_entity.type
_entity.pdbx_description
1 polymer ?
#
loop_
_entity_poly.entity_id
_entity_poly.type
_entity_poly.pdbx_seq_one_letter_code
_entity_poly.pdbx_strand_id
1 'polypeptide(L)'
;MNKPLATAVFLAAASAMATVASANIPLVNATCPGNIEVHADEGGPIYINGTEAKLKKFNDNYFEATGHGVTISLSINPDGSPSVSYTGKGGANGICTVKAG
;
A
#
# COMPACT_ATOMS: atom_id res chain seq x y z
N MET A 1 -28.96 43.68 -44.70
CA MET A 1 -29.71 42.41 -44.59
C MET A 1 -28.82 41.29 -44.04
N ASN A 2 -28.52 41.38 -42.76
CA ASN A 2 -28.49 40.37 -41.71
C ASN A 2 -29.01 38.95 -42.05
N LYS A 3 -28.12 37.95 -41.93
CA LYS A 3 -28.42 36.63 -41.34
C LYS A 3 -27.11 35.90 -40.94
N PRO A 4 -26.83 35.65 -39.65
CA PRO A 4 -25.68 34.87 -39.19
C PRO A 4 -26.05 33.38 -39.16
N LEU A 5 -25.21 32.51 -39.71
CA LEU A 5 -25.48 31.07 -39.68
C LEU A 5 -24.27 30.25 -39.19
N ALA A 6 -24.46 29.75 -37.97
CA ALA A 6 -24.01 28.48 -37.43
C ALA A 6 -22.49 28.23 -37.28
N THR A 7 -21.99 28.71 -36.15
CA THR A 7 -21.23 27.98 -35.12
C THR A 7 -21.19 26.46 -35.26
N ALA A 8 -19.98 25.88 -35.20
CA ALA A 8 -19.69 24.64 -34.46
C ALA A 8 -18.17 24.49 -34.25
N VAL A 9 -17.63 25.18 -33.24
CA VAL A 9 -16.29 24.88 -32.73
C VAL A 9 -16.45 23.67 -31.80
N PHE A 10 -16.09 22.47 -32.27
CA PHE A 10 -16.01 21.29 -31.42
C PHE A 10 -14.78 21.42 -30.51
N LEU A 11 -14.97 21.91 -29.27
CA LEU A 11 -13.99 21.74 -28.21
C LEU A 11 -14.00 20.26 -27.78
N ALA A 12 -13.04 19.48 -28.26
CA ALA A 12 -12.77 18.16 -27.73
C ALA A 12 -12.15 18.30 -26.33
N ALA A 13 -12.98 18.25 -25.28
CA ALA A 13 -12.51 18.15 -23.91
C ALA A 13 -11.96 16.73 -23.69
N ALA A 14 -10.65 16.54 -23.91
CA ALA A 14 -9.94 15.33 -23.52
C ALA A 14 -9.80 15.34 -21.99
N SER A 15 -10.80 14.79 -21.30
CA SER A 15 -10.72 14.49 -19.88
C SER A 15 -9.64 13.42 -19.68
N ALA A 16 -8.43 13.84 -19.31
CA ALA A 16 -7.40 12.93 -18.86
C ALA A 16 -7.91 12.23 -17.59
N MET A 17 -8.44 11.02 -17.74
CA MET A 17 -8.64 10.10 -16.62
C MET A 17 -7.25 9.71 -16.13
N ALA A 18 -6.72 10.49 -15.19
CA ALA A 18 -5.56 10.09 -14.42
C ALA A 18 -5.96 8.83 -13.64
N THR A 19 -5.59 7.67 -14.17
CA THR A 19 -5.63 6.44 -13.40
C THR A 19 -4.62 6.63 -12.30
N VAL A 20 -5.08 6.98 -11.09
CA VAL A 20 -4.24 6.88 -9.90
C VAL A 20 -3.81 5.43 -9.84
N ALA A 21 -2.53 5.18 -10.10
CA ALA A 21 -1.93 3.90 -9.80
C ALA A 21 -1.94 3.83 -8.27
N SER A 22 -3.02 3.29 -7.69
CA SER A 22 -3.05 2.97 -6.26
C SER A 22 -2.08 1.82 -6.06
N ALA A 23 -0.83 2.20 -5.79
CA ALA A 23 0.07 1.40 -4.99
C ALA A 23 -0.69 1.05 -3.69
N ASN A 24 -1.35 -0.12 -3.66
CA ASN A 24 -2.17 -0.50 -2.52
C ASN A 24 -1.34 -0.84 -1.27
N ILE A 25 -0.02 -0.91 -1.36
CA ILE A 25 0.83 -1.02 -0.18
C ILE A 25 1.22 0.40 0.23
N PRO A 26 0.78 0.89 1.41
CA PRO A 26 1.22 2.18 1.91
C PRO A 26 2.69 2.14 2.31
N LEU A 27 3.36 3.30 2.26
CA LEU A 27 4.67 3.48 2.88
C LEU A 27 4.54 3.30 4.40
N VAL A 28 5.22 2.30 4.97
CA VAL A 28 5.11 1.97 6.39
C VAL A 28 6.48 1.67 6.99
N ASN A 29 6.76 2.28 8.14
CA ASN A 29 7.83 1.88 9.04
C ASN A 29 7.21 1.33 10.32
N ALA A 30 7.54 0.10 10.71
CA ALA A 30 7.03 -0.48 11.94
C ALA A 30 8.09 -1.30 12.67
N THR A 31 7.99 -1.36 14.00
CA THR A 31 8.78 -2.27 14.83
C THR A 31 7.86 -3.26 15.50
N CYS A 32 8.07 -4.55 15.26
CA CYS A 32 7.35 -5.61 15.94
C CYS A 32 8.12 -6.08 17.19
N PRO A 33 7.42 -6.66 18.18
CA PRO A 33 8.07 -7.31 19.32
C PRO A 33 9.19 -8.27 18.88
N GLY A 34 10.28 -8.30 19.66
CA GLY A 34 11.49 -9.02 19.28
C GLY A 34 12.45 -8.24 18.38
N ASN A 35 12.28 -6.91 18.29
CA ASN A 35 13.12 -6.00 17.49
C ASN A 35 13.12 -6.35 15.99
N ILE A 36 11.95 -6.72 15.48
CA ILE A 36 11.78 -7.00 14.06
C ILE A 36 11.40 -5.68 13.39
N GLU A 37 12.30 -5.13 12.59
CA GLU A 37 12.05 -3.93 11.81
C GLU A 37 11.34 -4.30 10.50
N VAL A 38 10.25 -3.60 10.22
CA VAL A 38 9.45 -3.76 9.01
C VAL A 38 9.45 -2.43 8.28
N HIS A 39 9.80 -2.48 7.00
CA HIS A 39 9.75 -1.33 6.11
C HIS A 39 8.99 -1.73 4.84
N ALA A 40 7.91 -1.04 4.52
CA ALA A 40 7.19 -1.21 3.27
C ALA A 40 7.34 0.06 2.44
N ASP A 41 7.82 -0.07 1.22
CA ASP A 41 7.79 1.01 0.24
C ASP A 41 6.37 1.18 -0.33
N GLU A 42 6.06 2.39 -0.79
CA GLU A 42 4.79 2.64 -1.48
C GLU A 42 4.70 1.75 -2.73
N GLY A 43 3.73 0.83 -2.74
CA GLY A 43 3.56 -0.14 -3.82
C GLY A 43 4.38 -1.43 -3.65
N GLY A 44 5.17 -1.52 -2.58
CA GLY A 44 6.11 -2.60 -2.31
C GLY A 44 7.48 -2.40 -2.99
N PRO A 45 8.50 -3.18 -2.59
CA PRO A 45 8.42 -4.39 -1.76
C PRO A 45 8.33 -4.11 -0.24
N ILE A 46 8.21 -5.19 0.56
CA ILE A 46 8.24 -5.15 2.02
C ILE A 46 9.54 -5.81 2.50
N TYR A 47 10.24 -5.15 3.41
CA TYR A 47 11.49 -5.60 4.01
C TYR A 47 11.27 -6.00 5.47
N ILE A 48 11.94 -7.07 5.88
CA ILE A 48 12.02 -7.55 7.26
C ILE A 48 13.49 -7.53 7.66
N ASN A 49 13.84 -6.75 8.68
CA ASN A 49 15.23 -6.52 9.12
C ASN A 49 16.18 -6.13 7.98
N GLY A 50 15.71 -5.26 7.08
CA GLY A 50 16.48 -4.78 5.93
C GLY A 50 16.65 -5.78 4.78
N THR A 51 16.07 -6.98 4.88
CA THR A 51 16.04 -7.96 3.77
C THR A 51 14.67 -7.96 3.12
N GLU A 52 14.63 -7.94 1.79
CA GLU A 52 13.38 -8.05 1.05
C GLU A 52 12.67 -9.37 1.38
N ALA A 53 11.40 -9.28 1.74
CA ALA A 53 10.57 -10.41 2.10
C ALA A 53 9.71 -10.85 0.91
N LYS A 54 9.31 -12.12 0.93
CA LYS A 54 8.40 -12.65 -0.09
C LYS A 54 7.00 -12.09 0.13
N LEU A 55 6.58 -11.19 -0.74
CA LEU A 55 5.26 -10.58 -0.71
C LEU A 55 4.19 -11.53 -1.28
N LYS A 56 3.05 -11.60 -0.59
CA LYS A 56 1.81 -12.24 -1.03
C LYS A 56 0.67 -11.26 -0.84
N LYS A 57 0.10 -10.80 -1.96
CA LYS A 57 -1.14 -10.02 -1.96
C LYS A 57 -2.32 -10.98 -1.83
N PHE A 58 -3.16 -10.79 -0.82
CA PHE A 58 -4.43 -11.52 -0.71
C PHE A 58 -5.57 -10.71 -1.31
N ASN A 59 -5.59 -9.41 -1.06
CA ASN A 59 -6.51 -8.45 -1.66
C ASN A 59 -5.89 -7.05 -1.61
N ASP A 60 -6.68 -6.03 -1.95
CA ASP A 60 -6.24 -4.64 -2.01
C ASP A 60 -5.95 -4.00 -0.65
N ASN A 61 -6.45 -4.57 0.44
CA ASN A 61 -6.29 -4.06 1.79
C ASN A 61 -5.53 -5.03 2.71
N TYR A 62 -5.01 -6.14 2.20
CA TYR A 62 -4.32 -7.16 3.01
C TYR A 62 -3.18 -7.84 2.25
N PHE A 63 -2.00 -7.76 2.85
CA PHE A 63 -0.73 -8.25 2.32
C PHE A 63 0.00 -9.04 3.39
N GLU A 64 0.69 -10.09 2.97
CA GLU A 64 1.65 -10.79 3.83
C GLU A 64 3.04 -10.70 3.23
N ALA A 65 4.03 -10.50 4.08
CA ALA A 65 5.44 -10.53 3.73
C ALA A 65 6.13 -11.59 4.60
N THR A 66 6.74 -12.59 3.97
CA THR A 66 7.39 -13.69 4.70
C THR A 66 8.91 -13.65 4.49
N GLY A 67 9.66 -13.67 5.59
CA GLY A 67 11.12 -13.66 5.59
C GLY A 67 11.67 -14.02 6.97
N HIS A 68 12.86 -14.62 7.02
CA HIS A 68 13.55 -14.92 8.27
C HIS A 68 12.76 -15.77 9.30
N GLY A 69 11.79 -16.57 8.83
CA GLY A 69 10.93 -17.38 9.70
C GLY A 69 9.82 -16.58 10.40
N VAL A 70 9.52 -15.38 9.92
CA VAL A 70 8.44 -14.50 10.35
C VAL A 70 7.55 -14.20 9.15
N THR A 71 6.24 -14.13 9.39
CA THR A 71 5.26 -13.56 8.48
C THR A 71 4.76 -12.26 9.07
N ILE A 72 4.88 -11.18 8.31
CA ILE A 72 4.29 -9.88 8.61
C ILE A 72 2.96 -9.79 7.87
N SER A 73 1.93 -9.38 8.58
CA SER A 73 0.60 -9.09 8.04
C SER A 73 0.41 -7.58 8.04
N LEU A 74 0.26 -6.99 6.86
CA LEU A 74 -0.05 -5.58 6.65
C LEU A 74 -1.49 -5.46 6.17
N SER A 75 -2.33 -4.78 6.93
CA SER A 75 -3.70 -4.48 6.55
C SER A 75 -3.95 -2.98 6.51
N ILE A 76 -4.82 -2.55 5.59
CA ILE A 76 -5.30 -1.18 5.51
C ILE A 76 -6.70 -1.16 6.12
N ASN A 77 -6.86 -0.37 7.17
CA ASN A 77 -8.14 -0.23 7.84
C ASN A 77 -9.11 0.60 6.98
N PRO A 78 -10.44 0.58 7.25
CA PRO A 78 -11.41 1.38 6.51
C PRO A 78 -11.18 2.90 6.56
N ASP A 79 -10.48 3.39 7.58
CA ASP A 79 -10.07 4.80 7.70
C ASP A 79 -8.77 5.13 6.93
N GLY A 80 -8.21 4.15 6.21
CA GLY A 80 -6.97 4.27 5.44
C GLY A 80 -5.69 4.06 6.26
N SER A 81 -5.78 3.89 7.58
CA SER A 81 -4.60 3.69 8.41
C SER A 81 -4.01 2.29 8.25
N PRO A 82 -2.67 2.14 8.27
CA PRO A 82 -2.03 0.82 8.23
C PRO A 82 -2.00 0.17 9.61
N SER A 83 -2.32 -1.12 9.66
CA SER A 83 -2.15 -2.01 10.80
C SER A 83 -1.12 -3.07 10.43
N VAL A 84 -0.13 -3.29 11.30
CA VAL A 84 0.92 -4.29 11.08
C VAL A 84 0.97 -5.26 12.25
N SER A 85 1.00 -6.56 11.95
CA SER A 85 1.22 -7.61 12.93
C SER A 85 2.25 -8.62 12.43
N TYR A 86 2.77 -9.46 13.33
CA TYR A 86 3.71 -10.51 12.99
C TYR A 86 3.30 -11.85 13.58
N THR A 87 3.70 -12.91 12.89
CA THR A 87 3.67 -14.29 13.36
C THR A 87 5.02 -14.94 13.06
N GLY A 88 5.72 -15.37 14.11
CA GLY A 88 6.97 -16.10 14.05
C GLY A 88 6.80 -17.59 14.33
N LYS A 89 7.93 -18.31 14.32
CA LYS A 89 7.98 -19.73 14.67
C LYS A 89 7.50 -19.98 16.10
N GLY A 90 6.93 -21.16 16.34
CA GLY A 90 6.52 -21.60 17.68
C GLY A 90 5.34 -20.83 18.27
N GLY A 91 4.57 -20.10 17.44
CA GLY A 91 3.40 -19.35 17.89
C GLY A 91 3.72 -17.97 18.47
N ALA A 92 4.95 -17.45 18.30
CA ALA A 92 5.24 -16.06 18.65
C ALA A 92 4.43 -15.12 17.75
N ASN A 93 3.68 -14.19 18.31
CA ASN A 93 2.88 -13.24 17.53
C ASN A 93 2.65 -11.93 18.29
N GLY A 94 2.27 -10.87 17.58
CA GLY A 94 1.96 -9.59 18.19
C GLY A 94 1.68 -8.49 17.19
N ILE A 95 1.27 -7.32 17.70
CA ILE A 95 1.06 -6.11 16.91
C ILE A 95 2.35 -5.30 16.87
N CYS A 96 2.69 -4.78 15.70
CA CYS A 96 3.84 -3.93 15.51
C CYS A 96 3.47 -2.48 15.77
N THR A 97 4.41 -1.72 16.32
CA THR A 97 4.25 -0.27 16.49
C THR A 97 4.56 0.39 15.15
N VAL A 98 3.54 0.91 14.49
CA VAL A 98 3.71 1.72 13.28
C VAL A 98 4.25 3.09 13.69
N LYS A 99 5.37 3.49 13.10
CA LYS A 99 5.93 4.83 13.24
C LYS A 99 5.23 5.70 12.20
N ALA A 100 4.72 6.85 12.62
CA ALA A 100 4.23 7.85 11.68
C ALA A 100 5.39 8.23 10.74
N GLY A 101 5.15 8.13 9.43
CA GLY A 101 6.06 8.59 8.38
C GLY A 101 6.07 10.11 8.26
#